data_AF-A0A7M2WSF5-F1
#
_entry.id   AF-A0A7M2WSF5-F1
#
_cell.length_a   1.000
_cell.length_b   1.000
_cell.length_c   1.000
_cell.angle_alpha   90.00
_cell.angle_beta   90.00
_cell.angle_gamma   90.00
#
_symmetry.space_group_name_H-M   'P 1'
#
loop_
_entity.id
_entity.type
_entity.pdbx_description
1 polymer ?
#
loop_
_entity_poly.entity_id
_entity_poly.type
_entity_poly.pdbx_seq_one_letter_code
_entity_poly.pdbx_strand_id
1 'polypeptide(L)'
;MGMKLISMATATTEKCRTSAYKTYVELLESDSKDPKDAERLKEAADTLGKDAAAMGADLRTLQQVQTLKERIAHGSDLAKARTEAAAAVEESVKETQRVMEERRQKHFEVLQAQSDLEQRVMGAEQSLRTLKDLKIANGELLAGVDLPTGIGH
;
A
#
# COMPACT_ATOMS: atom_id res chain seq x y z
N MET A 1 48.59 32.69 -36.02
CA MET A 1 48.06 33.31 -34.78
C MET A 1 46.53 33.39 -34.73
N GLY A 2 45.76 32.54 -35.45
CA GLY A 2 44.29 32.64 -35.51
C GLY A 2 43.51 31.88 -34.42
N MET A 3 44.05 30.79 -33.87
CA MET A 3 43.29 29.92 -32.96
C MET A 3 43.16 30.45 -31.51
N LYS A 4 44.13 31.25 -31.02
CA LYS A 4 44.12 31.78 -29.65
C LYS A 4 43.03 32.84 -29.42
N LEU A 5 42.67 33.60 -30.47
CA LEU A 5 41.65 34.65 -30.40
C LEU A 5 40.22 34.06 -30.39
N ILE A 6 39.98 32.98 -31.13
CA ILE A 6 38.67 32.31 -31.18
C ILE A 6 38.34 31.67 -29.81
N SER A 7 39.31 31.01 -29.18
CA SER A 7 39.13 30.39 -27.86
C SER A 7 38.86 31.41 -26.72
N MET A 8 39.45 32.61 -26.77
CA MET A 8 39.14 33.66 -25.78
C MET A 8 37.77 34.31 -26.02
N ALA A 9 37.35 34.45 -27.28
CA ALA A 9 36.03 34.98 -27.62
C ALA A 9 34.89 34.03 -27.19
N THR A 10 35.07 32.71 -27.34
CA THR A 10 34.10 31.70 -26.90
C THR A 10 33.98 31.62 -25.38
N ALA A 11 35.09 31.70 -24.64
CA ALA A 11 35.07 31.70 -23.16
C ALA A 11 34.42 32.96 -22.57
N THR A 12 34.53 34.10 -23.26
CA THR A 12 33.92 35.37 -22.83
C THR A 12 32.41 35.38 -23.10
N THR A 13 31.99 34.84 -24.24
CA THR A 13 30.56 34.71 -24.59
C THR A 13 29.84 33.69 -23.71
N GLU A 14 30.49 32.59 -23.34
CA GLU A 14 29.91 31.58 -22.44
C GLU A 14 29.70 32.11 -21.01
N LYS A 15 30.67 32.88 -20.49
CA LYS A 15 30.51 33.59 -19.21
C LYS A 15 29.39 34.63 -19.25
N CYS A 16 29.26 35.37 -20.36
CA CYS A 16 28.22 36.37 -20.55
C CYS A 16 26.82 35.73 -20.58
N ARG A 17 26.64 34.63 -21.31
CA ARG A 17 25.37 33.89 -21.36
C ARG A 17 25.00 33.24 -20.02
N THR A 18 25.98 32.76 -19.27
CA THR A 18 25.75 32.20 -17.93
C THR A 18 25.25 33.28 -16.96
N SER A 19 25.83 34.49 -17.01
CA SER A 19 25.38 35.62 -16.22
C SER A 19 23.97 36.05 -16.62
N ALA A 20 23.70 36.19 -17.92
CA ALA A 20 22.38 36.54 -18.44
C ALA A 20 21.32 35.50 -18.04
N TYR A 21 21.65 34.20 -18.05
CA TYR A 21 20.74 33.14 -17.61
C TYR A 21 20.37 33.26 -16.13
N LYS A 22 21.34 33.57 -15.25
CA LYS A 22 21.06 33.77 -13.82
C LYS A 22 20.13 34.96 -13.60
N THR A 23 20.46 36.11 -14.18
CA THR A 23 19.64 37.32 -14.08
C THR A 23 18.24 37.10 -14.66
N TYR A 24 18.13 36.36 -15.77
CA TYR A 24 16.85 36.00 -16.38
C TYR A 24 15.97 35.16 -15.43
N VAL A 25 16.53 34.11 -14.82
CA VAL A 25 15.78 33.25 -13.88
C VAL A 25 15.39 34.04 -12.63
N GLU A 26 16.33 34.79 -12.04
CA GLU A 26 16.08 35.61 -10.85
C GLU A 26 14.94 36.62 -11.09
N LEU A 27 14.94 37.28 -12.25
CA LEU A 27 13.90 38.25 -12.61
C LEU A 27 12.56 37.59 -12.95
N LEU A 28 12.56 36.41 -13.58
CA LEU A 28 11.33 35.64 -13.82
C LEU A 28 10.69 35.12 -12.52
N GLU A 29 11.51 34.76 -11.54
CA GLU A 29 11.04 34.34 -10.23
C GLU A 29 10.65 35.53 -9.34
N SER A 30 11.17 36.74 -9.64
CA SER A 30 10.77 37.96 -8.96
C SER A 30 9.41 38.47 -9.46
N ASP A 31 8.45 38.65 -8.56
CA ASP A 31 7.17 39.31 -8.88
C ASP A 31 7.32 40.85 -8.89
N SER A 32 8.47 41.34 -9.37
CA SER A 32 8.82 42.76 -9.37
C SER A 32 8.02 43.50 -10.43
N LYS A 33 7.43 44.64 -10.03
CA LYS A 33 6.72 45.57 -10.93
C LYS A 33 7.60 46.75 -11.33
N ASP A 34 8.89 46.73 -10.99
CA ASP A 34 9.82 47.80 -11.38
C ASP A 34 10.07 47.75 -12.90
N PRO A 35 9.81 48.83 -13.65
CA PRO A 35 10.12 48.89 -15.06
C PRO A 35 11.60 48.62 -15.38
N LYS A 36 12.54 48.91 -14.48
CA LYS A 36 13.97 48.60 -14.66
C LYS A 36 14.25 47.11 -14.66
N ASP A 37 13.49 46.35 -13.88
CA ASP A 37 13.60 44.89 -13.85
C ASP A 37 13.01 44.28 -15.12
N ALA A 38 11.96 44.89 -15.68
CA ALA A 38 11.42 44.51 -16.98
C ALA A 38 12.42 44.77 -18.12
N GLU A 39 13.13 45.91 -18.09
CA GLU A 39 14.20 46.23 -19.04
C GLU A 39 15.36 45.22 -18.95
N ARG A 40 15.83 44.92 -17.73
CA ARG A 40 16.90 43.93 -17.51
C ARG A 40 16.50 42.52 -17.92
N LEU A 41 15.26 42.13 -17.69
CA LEU A 41 14.73 40.84 -18.11
C LEU A 41 14.74 40.71 -19.64
N LYS A 42 14.37 41.80 -20.33
CA LYS A 42 14.41 41.88 -21.79
C LYS A 42 15.84 41.80 -22.33
N GLU A 43 16.78 42.56 -21.76
CA GLU A 43 18.20 42.49 -22.13
C GLU A 43 18.79 41.08 -21.92
N ALA A 44 18.43 40.43 -20.81
CA ALA A 44 18.85 39.07 -20.53
C ALA A 44 18.23 38.05 -21.53
N ALA A 45 16.94 38.19 -21.86
CA ALA A 45 16.28 37.36 -22.86
C ALA A 45 16.89 37.53 -24.25
N ASP A 46 17.18 38.77 -24.66
CA ASP A 46 17.84 39.10 -25.94
C ASP A 46 19.25 38.49 -26.01
N THR A 47 20.02 38.57 -24.92
CA THR A 47 21.36 37.94 -24.81
C THR A 47 21.29 36.41 -24.91
N LEU A 48 20.18 35.80 -24.47
CA LEU A 48 19.93 34.37 -24.55
C LEU A 48 19.31 33.94 -25.88
N GLY A 49 18.83 34.88 -26.69
CA GLY A 49 18.11 34.63 -27.95
C GLY A 49 16.71 34.09 -27.73
N LYS A 50 16.03 34.49 -26.65
CA LYS A 50 14.67 34.04 -26.31
C LYS A 50 13.63 35.02 -26.81
N ASP A 51 12.59 34.50 -27.45
CA ASP A 51 11.40 35.28 -27.81
C ASP A 51 10.35 35.25 -26.68
N ALA A 52 9.30 36.05 -26.83
CA ALA A 52 8.22 36.12 -25.84
C ALA A 52 7.52 34.76 -25.61
N ALA A 53 7.46 33.89 -26.62
CA ALA A 53 6.85 32.57 -26.51
C ALA A 53 7.70 31.63 -25.64
N ALA A 54 9.02 31.63 -25.85
CA ALA A 54 9.98 30.91 -25.03
C ALA A 54 9.97 31.43 -23.58
N MET A 55 9.90 32.75 -23.39
CA MET A 55 9.76 33.34 -22.05
C MET A 55 8.49 32.88 -21.34
N GLY A 56 7.35 32.83 -22.05
CA GLY A 56 6.10 32.32 -21.50
C GLY A 56 6.11 30.80 -21.21
N ALA A 57 6.90 30.01 -21.94
CA ALA A 57 7.11 28.59 -21.64
C ALA A 57 7.97 28.39 -20.39
N ASP A 58 9.04 29.17 -20.24
CA ASP A 58 9.91 29.14 -19.07
C ASP A 58 9.16 29.54 -17.80
N LEU A 59 8.37 30.63 -17.85
CA LEU A 59 7.58 31.09 -16.71
C LEU A 59 6.60 30.02 -16.21
N ARG A 60 5.89 29.35 -17.14
CA ARG A 60 4.98 28.25 -16.80
C ARG A 60 5.74 27.07 -16.17
N THR A 61 6.93 26.76 -16.67
CA THR A 61 7.77 25.71 -16.12
C THR A 61 8.22 26.05 -14.70
N LEU A 62 8.64 27.29 -14.45
CA LEU A 62 9.03 27.76 -13.11
C LEU A 62 7.86 27.70 -12.11
N GLN A 63 6.66 28.10 -12.53
CA GLN A 63 5.43 27.98 -11.72
C GLN A 63 5.11 26.52 -11.38
N GLN A 64 5.24 25.60 -12.35
CA GLN A 64 5.07 24.17 -12.11
C GLN A 64 6.10 23.63 -11.12
N VAL A 65 7.37 24.04 -11.24
CA VAL A 65 8.45 23.65 -10.32
C VAL A 65 8.18 24.17 -8.90
N GLN A 66 7.73 25.42 -8.73
CA GLN A 66 7.33 25.95 -7.42
C GLN A 66 6.17 25.15 -6.81
N THR A 67 5.13 24.89 -7.59
CA THR A 67 3.98 24.07 -7.15
C THR A 67 4.44 22.68 -6.70
N LEU A 68 5.36 22.04 -7.43
CA LEU A 68 5.92 20.75 -7.06
C LEU A 68 6.77 20.84 -5.78
N LYS A 69 7.59 21.88 -5.63
CA LYS A 69 8.37 22.13 -4.41
C LYS A 69 7.46 22.30 -3.20
N GLU A 70 6.37 23.04 -3.32
CA GLU A 70 5.38 23.22 -2.26
C GLU A 70 4.71 21.89 -1.90
N ARG A 71 4.28 21.10 -2.89
CA ARG A 71 3.70 19.76 -2.65
C ARG A 71 4.67 18.83 -1.93
N ILE A 72 5.94 18.85 -2.32
CA ILE A 72 7.00 18.06 -1.68
C ILE A 72 7.24 18.56 -0.24
N ALA A 73 7.39 19.88 -0.06
CA ALA A 73 7.62 20.50 1.24
C ALA A 73 6.46 20.27 2.21
N HIS A 74 5.23 20.30 1.70
CA HIS A 74 4.07 20.02 2.51
C HIS A 74 4.00 18.57 2.97
N GLY A 75 4.61 17.61 2.24
CA GLY A 75 4.77 16.20 2.65
C GLY A 75 3.48 15.49 3.08
N SER A 76 2.34 16.18 2.95
CA SER A 76 1.15 15.92 3.75
C SER A 76 0.41 14.71 3.21
N ASP A 77 0.54 14.47 1.91
CA ASP A 77 -0.02 13.30 1.24
C ASP A 77 0.70 12.03 1.71
N LEU A 78 2.02 12.09 1.93
CA LEU A 78 2.82 10.95 2.35
C LEU A 78 2.65 10.65 3.84
N ALA A 79 2.55 11.68 4.67
CA ALA A 79 2.24 11.55 6.09
C ALA A 79 0.82 11.01 6.31
N LYS A 80 -0.18 11.55 5.60
CA LYS A 80 -1.57 11.07 5.64
C LYS A 80 -1.69 9.63 5.15
N ALA A 81 -1.10 9.31 4.00
CA ALA A 81 -1.08 7.95 3.48
C ALA A 81 -0.43 6.96 4.47
N ARG A 82 0.64 7.38 5.18
CA ARG A 82 1.27 6.55 6.21
C ARG A 82 0.37 6.34 7.42
N THR A 83 -0.34 7.36 7.90
CA THR A 83 -1.28 7.23 9.02
C THR A 83 -2.49 6.39 8.66
N GLU A 84 -3.03 6.55 7.46
CA GLU A 84 -4.16 5.75 6.95
C GLU A 84 -3.76 4.27 6.79
N ALA A 85 -2.57 4.00 6.23
CA ALA A 85 -2.04 2.65 6.13
C ALA A 85 -1.83 2.00 7.51
N ALA A 86 -1.31 2.76 8.50
CA ALA A 86 -1.15 2.26 9.86
C ALA A 86 -2.49 1.91 10.53
N ALA A 87 -3.51 2.75 10.36
CA ALA A 87 -4.85 2.50 10.88
C ALA A 87 -5.49 1.25 10.24
N ALA A 88 -5.38 1.09 8.92
CA ALA A 88 -5.90 -0.07 8.21
C ALA A 88 -5.21 -1.38 8.64
N VAL A 89 -3.90 -1.35 8.90
CA VAL A 89 -3.17 -2.51 9.44
C VAL A 89 -3.65 -2.85 10.86
N GLU A 90 -3.81 -1.84 11.72
CA GLU A 90 -4.31 -2.06 13.09
C GLU A 90 -5.71 -2.68 13.09
N GLU A 91 -6.60 -2.19 12.23
CA GLU A 91 -7.95 -2.74 12.05
C GLU A 91 -7.93 -4.18 11.54
N SER A 92 -7.09 -4.47 10.54
CA SER A 92 -6.92 -5.84 10.01
C SER A 92 -6.39 -6.82 11.07
N VAL A 93 -5.46 -6.38 11.92
CA VAL A 93 -4.96 -7.19 13.04
C VAL A 93 -6.06 -7.48 14.06
N LYS A 94 -6.87 -6.48 14.44
CA LYS A 94 -7.99 -6.66 15.37
C LYS A 94 -9.02 -7.64 14.82
N GLU A 95 -9.40 -7.51 13.56
CA GLU A 95 -10.36 -8.41 12.92
C GLU A 95 -9.80 -9.83 12.82
N THR A 96 -8.53 -9.98 12.47
CA THR A 96 -7.87 -11.29 12.42
C THR A 96 -7.86 -11.96 13.80
N GLN A 97 -7.58 -11.22 14.87
CA GLN A 97 -7.63 -11.74 16.24
C GLN A 97 -9.03 -12.22 16.61
N ARG A 98 -10.06 -11.42 16.30
CA ARG A 98 -11.47 -11.77 16.53
C ARG A 98 -11.85 -13.06 15.80
N VAL A 99 -11.55 -13.17 14.50
CA VAL A 99 -11.85 -14.37 13.71
C VAL A 99 -11.12 -15.60 14.26
N MET A 100 -9.88 -15.44 14.72
CA MET A 100 -9.12 -16.54 15.32
C MET A 100 -9.70 -17.00 16.66
N GLU A 101 -10.30 -16.10 17.44
CA GLU A 101 -10.98 -16.43 18.68
C GLU A 101 -12.31 -17.14 18.42
N GLU A 102 -13.13 -16.64 17.48
CA GLU A 102 -14.36 -17.32 17.04
C GLU A 102 -14.07 -18.73 16.50
N ARG A 103 -13.01 -18.90 15.71
CA ARG A 103 -12.59 -20.22 15.20
C ARG A 103 -12.15 -21.16 16.32
N ARG A 104 -11.45 -20.65 17.35
CA ARG A 104 -11.05 -21.45 18.51
C ARG A 104 -12.26 -21.94 19.30
N GLN A 105 -13.26 -21.08 19.51
CA GLN A 105 -14.50 -21.46 20.18
C GLN A 105 -15.26 -22.55 19.41
N LYS A 106 -15.47 -22.35 18.10
CA LYS A 106 -16.11 -23.37 17.24
C LYS A 106 -15.34 -24.69 17.23
N HIS A 107 -14.02 -24.65 17.22
CA HIS A 107 -13.21 -25.86 17.27
C HIS A 107 -13.41 -26.61 18.59
N PHE A 108 -13.51 -25.89 19.72
CA PHE A 108 -13.80 -26.49 21.01
C PHE A 108 -15.19 -27.13 21.07
N GLU A 109 -16.21 -26.48 20.51
CA GLU A 109 -17.56 -27.05 20.39
C GLU A 109 -17.57 -28.35 19.57
N VAL A 110 -16.82 -28.40 18.47
CA VAL A 110 -16.68 -29.61 17.64
C VAL A 110 -16.00 -30.73 18.43
N LEU A 111 -14.95 -30.44 19.19
CA LEU A 111 -14.27 -31.43 20.03
C LEU A 111 -15.19 -31.99 21.12
N GLN A 112 -16.01 -31.15 21.75
CA GLN A 112 -17.01 -31.60 22.71
C GLN A 112 -18.04 -32.52 22.06
N ALA A 113 -18.58 -32.12 20.90
CA ALA A 113 -19.53 -32.93 20.15
C ALA A 113 -18.93 -34.28 19.71
N GLN A 114 -17.64 -34.32 19.35
CA GLN A 114 -16.92 -35.56 19.04
C GLN A 114 -16.80 -36.45 20.28
N SER A 115 -16.42 -35.90 21.44
CA SER A 115 -16.32 -36.67 22.68
C SER A 115 -17.67 -37.25 23.11
N ASP A 116 -18.75 -36.47 23.00
CA ASP A 116 -20.11 -36.93 23.29
C ASP A 116 -20.54 -38.07 22.34
N LEU A 117 -20.19 -37.96 21.06
CA LEU A 117 -20.47 -39.00 20.07
C LEU A 117 -19.69 -40.29 20.38
N GLU A 118 -18.41 -40.18 20.71
CA GLU A 118 -17.57 -41.31 21.12
C GLU A 118 -18.14 -42.03 22.35
N GLN A 119 -18.58 -41.29 23.37
CA GLN A 119 -19.23 -41.89 24.54
C GLN A 119 -20.51 -42.64 24.19
N ARG A 120 -21.34 -42.10 23.29
CA ARG A 120 -22.56 -42.76 22.83
C ARG A 120 -22.26 -44.03 22.04
N VAL A 121 -21.26 -44.01 21.16
CA VAL A 121 -20.83 -45.19 20.41
C VAL A 121 -20.33 -46.26 21.37
N MET A 122 -19.46 -45.91 22.33
CA MET A 122 -18.99 -46.87 23.34
C MET A 122 -20.15 -47.49 24.14
N GLY A 123 -21.13 -46.69 24.57
CA GLY A 123 -22.31 -47.19 25.28
C GLY A 123 -23.17 -48.13 24.42
N ALA A 124 -23.33 -47.80 23.14
CA ALA A 124 -24.05 -48.64 22.19
C ALA A 124 -23.31 -49.95 21.90
N GLU A 125 -21.98 -49.92 21.77
CA GLU A 125 -21.15 -51.13 21.61
C GLU A 125 -21.23 -52.05 22.83
N GLN A 126 -21.17 -51.49 24.04
CA GLN A 126 -21.34 -52.24 25.28
C GLN A 126 -22.73 -52.89 25.35
N SER A 127 -23.78 -52.14 25.04
CA SER A 127 -25.16 -52.65 25.00
C SER A 127 -25.31 -53.78 23.97
N LEU A 128 -24.70 -53.64 22.80
CA LEU A 128 -24.69 -54.68 21.76
C LEU A 128 -23.97 -55.95 22.23
N ARG A 129 -22.85 -55.83 22.95
CA ARG A 129 -22.15 -56.98 23.55
C ARG A 129 -23.04 -57.68 24.57
N THR A 130 -23.67 -56.94 25.48
CA THR A 130 -24.59 -57.51 26.48
C THR A 130 -25.77 -58.22 25.82
N LEU A 131 -26.36 -57.65 24.77
CA LEU A 131 -27.44 -58.29 24.03
C LEU A 131 -26.99 -59.58 23.33
N LYS A 132 -25.78 -59.61 22.76
CA LYS A 132 -25.18 -60.83 22.19
C LYS A 132 -25.03 -61.91 23.26
N ASP A 133 -24.48 -61.57 24.41
CA ASP A 133 -24.28 -62.51 25.53
C ASP A 133 -25.62 -63.06 26.05
N LEU A 134 -26.63 -62.20 26.21
CA LEU A 134 -27.98 -62.61 26.62
C LEU A 134 -28.66 -63.51 25.59
N LYS A 135 -28.49 -63.24 24.29
CA LYS A 135 -29.04 -64.08 23.22
C LYS A 135 -28.38 -65.47 23.21
N ILE A 136 -27.07 -65.54 23.47
CA ILE A 136 -26.35 -66.82 23.61
C ILE A 136 -26.89 -67.60 24.81
N ALA A 137 -27.09 -66.93 25.95
CA ALA A 137 -27.56 -67.58 27.18
C ALA A 137 -29.03 -68.04 27.14
N ASN A 138 -29.92 -67.30 26.44
CA ASN A 138 -31.37 -67.51 26.45
C ASN A 138 -31.95 -67.80 25.05
N GLY A 139 -31.21 -68.54 24.21
CA GLY A 139 -31.44 -68.67 22.76
C GLY A 139 -32.87 -68.98 22.30
N GLU A 140 -33.66 -69.74 23.06
CA GLU A 140 -35.08 -70.02 22.72
C GLU A 140 -36.01 -68.83 22.97
N LEU A 141 -35.75 -68.00 23.98
CA LEU A 141 -36.57 -66.82 24.33
C LEU A 141 -36.29 -65.61 23.42
N LEU A 142 -35.11 -65.56 22.80
CA LEU A 142 -34.64 -64.42 21.99
C LEU A 142 -34.43 -64.77 20.51
N ALA A 143 -35.00 -65.87 20.04
CA ALA A 143 -34.83 -66.37 18.66
C ALA A 143 -35.29 -65.35 17.59
N GLY A 144 -36.29 -64.50 17.90
CA GLY A 144 -36.82 -63.47 16.99
C GLY A 144 -36.16 -62.09 17.07
N VAL A 145 -35.13 -61.90 17.91
CA VAL A 145 -34.46 -60.59 18.04
C VAL A 145 -33.28 -60.50 17.09
N ASP A 146 -33.40 -59.71 16.03
CA ASP A 146 -32.30 -59.42 15.12
C ASP A 146 -31.34 -58.39 15.74
N LEU A 147 -30.06 -58.76 15.83
CA LEU A 147 -29.01 -57.89 16.35
C LEU A 147 -28.38 -57.11 15.18
N PRO A 148 -28.17 -55.79 15.31
CA PRO A 148 -27.50 -55.01 14.29
C PRO A 148 -26.06 -55.52 14.06
N THR A 149 -25.65 -55.57 12.79
CA THR A 149 -24.38 -56.18 12.32
C THR A 149 -23.13 -55.32 12.55
N GLY A 150 -23.25 -54.21 13.28
CA GLY A 150 -22.15 -53.33 13.66
C GLY A 150 -22.58 -51.87 13.69
N ILE A 151 -21.84 -51.03 14.42
CA ILE A 151 -21.95 -49.58 14.31
C ILE A 151 -20.88 -49.19 13.28
N GLY A 152 -21.29 -48.75 12.09
CA GLY A 152 -20.37 -48.56 10.95
C GLY A 152 -19.15 -47.70 11.30
N HIS A 153 -17.96 -48.17 10.92
CA HIS A 153 -16.69 -47.44 11.01
C HIS A 153 -16.58 -46.38 9.90
#